data_AF-A0A3C0ZTW1-F1
#
_entry.id   AF-A0A3C0ZTW1-F1
#
_cell.length_a   1.000
_cell.length_b   1.000
_cell.length_c   1.000
_cell.angle_alpha   90.00
_cell.angle_beta   90.00
_cell.angle_gamma   90.00
#
_symmetry.space_group_name_H-M   'P 1'
#
loop_
_entity.id
_entity.type
_entity.pdbx_description
1 polymer ?
#
loop_
_entity_poly.entity_id
_entity_poly.type
_entity_poly.pdbx_seq_one_letter_code
_entity_poly.pdbx_strand_id
1 'polypeptide(L)'
;MNKAGGSRIKKIVITGGPCAGKTTGMSWIQNTFEKSGYTMLFMQEPATELKTAGITPMRCSSMMSYQLFQMKLQLEKQRVFERAARDIANKDPGSRVLIIFDRGFFDNRAYMTEAEFEQALALLDVDREEMLLSYDAVFHLETTAKFAAAYYGTATNAIRDESPEEAAALDDRVINAWKEHPYFRVIENLNGFEDKMRHLIAEIASFLGDPAPFEIRRRLLIDKPDPSVLEAFPGCHRFEIEQVYLLAPPDEEIRVRMRRGANGVVYYLTRKKGPAG
;
A
#
# COMPACT_ATOMS: atom_id res chain seq x y z
N MET A 1 -7.21 -25.13 -19.30
CA MET A 1 -7.40 -23.73 -19.73
C MET A 1 -6.34 -22.88 -19.03
N ASN A 2 -5.33 -22.45 -19.78
CA ASN A 2 -4.21 -21.63 -19.29
C ASN A 2 -4.73 -20.26 -18.85
N LYS A 3 -4.65 -19.95 -17.55
CA LYS A 3 -4.74 -18.56 -17.08
C LYS A 3 -3.46 -17.85 -17.50
N ALA A 4 -3.63 -16.63 -18.01
CA ALA A 4 -2.59 -15.77 -18.56
C ALA A 4 -1.31 -15.78 -17.70
N GLY A 5 -0.19 -16.17 -18.33
CA GLY A 5 1.12 -16.20 -17.70
C GLY A 5 1.65 -14.80 -17.45
N GLY A 6 1.28 -14.20 -16.32
CA GLY A 6 1.98 -13.04 -15.78
C GLY A 6 3.42 -13.43 -15.40
N SER A 7 4.37 -12.49 -15.53
CA SER A 7 5.73 -12.67 -14.99
C SER A 7 5.65 -13.13 -13.54
N ARG A 8 6.38 -14.20 -13.19
CA ARG A 8 6.44 -14.78 -11.83
C ARG A 8 7.08 -13.84 -10.82
N ILE A 9 7.77 -12.81 -11.29
CA ILE A 9 8.40 -11.77 -10.49
C ILE A 9 7.74 -10.45 -10.89
N LYS A 10 7.22 -9.74 -9.91
CA LYS A 10 6.66 -8.39 -10.09
C LYS A 10 7.41 -7.37 -9.24
N LYS A 11 7.69 -6.22 -9.83
CA LYS A 11 8.42 -5.10 -9.25
C LYS A 11 7.46 -3.93 -9.07
N ILE A 12 7.14 -3.61 -7.83
CA ILE A 12 6.22 -2.54 -7.47
C ILE A 12 6.93 -1.49 -6.64
N VAL A 13 6.82 -0.23 -7.04
CA VAL A 13 7.30 0.93 -6.27
C VAL A 13 6.16 1.47 -5.42
N ILE A 14 6.44 1.68 -4.13
CA ILE A 14 5.60 2.48 -3.23
C ILE A 14 6.33 3.80 -3.00
N THR A 15 5.78 4.87 -3.56
CA THR A 15 6.35 6.22 -3.47
C THR A 15 5.38 7.17 -2.76
N GLY A 16 5.79 8.40 -2.53
CA GLY A 16 5.01 9.42 -1.84
C GLY A 16 5.87 10.39 -1.06
N GLY A 17 5.32 11.57 -0.76
CA GLY A 17 5.96 12.56 0.10
C GLY A 17 6.19 12.06 1.55
N PRO A 18 6.86 12.88 2.38
CA PRO A 18 6.92 12.66 3.81
C PRO A 18 5.51 12.48 4.41
N CYS A 19 5.38 11.65 5.43
CA CYS A 19 4.09 11.37 6.10
C CYS A 19 2.97 10.75 5.23
N ALA A 20 3.28 10.21 4.05
CA ALA A 20 2.30 9.55 3.18
C ALA A 20 1.77 8.18 3.68
N GLY A 21 2.39 7.60 4.72
CA GLY A 21 1.98 6.29 5.26
C GLY A 21 2.66 5.08 4.61
N LYS A 22 3.79 5.27 3.90
CA LYS A 22 4.53 4.19 3.21
C LYS A 22 4.87 3.00 4.11
N THR A 23 5.42 3.24 5.30
CA THR A 23 5.78 2.18 6.26
C THR A 23 4.58 1.33 6.65
N THR A 24 3.44 1.97 6.95
CA THR A 24 2.20 1.25 7.26
C THR A 24 1.66 0.52 6.02
N GLY A 25 1.70 1.16 4.85
CA GLY A 25 1.31 0.55 3.57
C GLY A 25 2.09 -0.72 3.29
N MET A 26 3.42 -0.72 3.49
CA MET A 26 4.26 -1.91 3.36
C MET A 26 3.81 -3.05 4.28
N SER A 27 3.46 -2.76 5.54
CA SER A 27 2.93 -3.78 6.46
C SER A 27 1.58 -4.34 5.99
N TRP A 28 0.71 -3.53 5.39
CA TRP A 28 -0.55 -3.99 4.82
C TRP A 28 -0.34 -4.87 3.59
N ILE A 29 0.60 -4.48 2.72
CA ILE A 29 0.99 -5.24 1.53
C ILE A 29 1.54 -6.61 1.97
N GLN A 30 2.49 -6.62 2.91
CA GLN A 30 3.05 -7.86 3.45
C GLN A 30 1.96 -8.80 3.95
N ASN A 31 1.13 -8.32 4.87
CA ASN A 31 0.07 -9.12 5.49
C ASN A 31 -0.97 -9.67 4.51
N THR A 32 -1.22 -8.97 3.40
CA THR A 32 -2.26 -9.35 2.43
C THR A 32 -1.70 -10.32 1.39
N PHE A 33 -0.55 -10.02 0.82
CA PHE A 33 0.00 -10.79 -0.29
C PHE A 33 0.77 -12.02 0.16
N GLU A 34 1.42 -12.03 1.34
CA GLU A 34 1.99 -13.27 1.91
C GLU A 34 0.89 -14.32 2.14
N LYS A 35 -0.27 -13.91 2.68
CA LYS A 35 -1.44 -14.80 2.87
C LYS A 35 -2.04 -15.29 1.56
N SER A 36 -1.84 -14.54 0.48
CA SER A 36 -2.26 -14.90 -0.87
C SER A 36 -1.22 -15.76 -1.61
N GLY A 37 -0.14 -16.16 -0.91
CA GLY A 37 0.89 -17.06 -1.43
C GLY A 37 2.02 -16.37 -2.19
N TYR A 38 2.20 -15.05 -2.03
CA TYR A 38 3.36 -14.35 -2.59
C TYR A 38 4.57 -14.49 -1.68
N THR A 39 5.74 -14.69 -2.28
CA THR A 39 7.01 -14.47 -1.60
C THR A 39 7.37 -13.00 -1.70
N MET A 40 7.36 -12.31 -0.57
CA MET A 40 7.58 -10.86 -0.51
C MET A 40 9.06 -10.53 -0.31
N LEU A 41 9.56 -9.57 -1.07
CA LEU A 41 10.88 -8.95 -0.86
C LEU A 41 10.71 -7.44 -0.72
N PHE A 42 11.25 -6.85 0.35
CA PHE A 42 11.16 -5.42 0.61
C PHE A 42 12.52 -4.76 0.49
N MET A 43 12.70 -3.91 -0.52
CA MET A 43 13.89 -3.09 -0.67
C MET A 43 13.65 -1.73 -0.02
N GLN A 44 14.43 -1.44 1.03
CA GLN A 44 14.39 -0.16 1.74
C GLN A 44 15.19 0.92 0.99
N GLU A 45 14.75 2.18 1.13
CA GLU A 45 15.40 3.36 0.55
C GLU A 45 16.88 3.48 0.96
N PRO A 46 17.81 3.72 0.01
CA PRO A 46 19.23 3.91 0.32
C PRO A 46 19.57 5.18 1.12
N ALA A 47 18.77 6.26 1.08
CA ALA A 47 19.08 7.51 1.79
C ALA A 47 19.25 7.30 3.29
N THR A 48 18.34 6.55 3.92
CA THR A 48 18.39 6.28 5.36
C THR A 48 19.65 5.51 5.71
N GLU A 49 20.00 4.50 4.92
CA GLU A 49 21.22 3.70 5.09
C GLU A 49 22.49 4.57 5.00
N LEU A 50 22.59 5.42 3.98
CA LEU A 50 23.71 6.34 3.81
C LEU A 50 23.83 7.34 4.97
N LYS A 51 22.70 7.95 5.36
CA LYS A 51 22.68 8.92 6.47
C LYS A 51 23.11 8.26 7.79
N THR A 52 22.61 7.07 8.09
CA THR A 52 23.01 6.30 9.29
C THR A 52 24.48 5.88 9.23
N ALA A 53 25.02 5.57 8.05
CA ALA A 53 26.45 5.31 7.84
C ALA A 53 27.34 6.57 7.95
N GLY A 54 26.75 7.76 8.12
CA GLY A 54 27.46 9.03 8.24
C GLY A 54 27.81 9.69 6.90
N ILE A 55 27.30 9.16 5.78
CA ILE A 55 27.36 9.76 4.45
C ILE A 55 26.14 10.68 4.33
N THR A 56 26.34 11.96 4.62
CA THR A 56 25.27 12.98 4.62
C THR A 56 25.53 14.05 3.57
N PRO A 57 24.49 14.76 3.10
CA PRO A 57 24.66 15.85 2.13
C PRO A 57 25.71 16.89 2.55
N MET A 58 25.76 17.24 3.84
CA MET A 58 26.71 18.23 4.38
C MET A 58 28.17 17.76 4.40
N ARG A 59 28.41 16.45 4.38
CA ARG A 59 29.76 15.87 4.41
C ARG A 59 30.28 15.55 3.02
N CYS A 60 29.40 15.46 2.02
CA CYS A 60 29.77 15.27 0.63
C CYS A 60 30.30 16.58 0.02
N SER A 61 31.14 16.47 -1.00
CA SER A 61 31.70 17.63 -1.72
C SER A 61 30.64 18.47 -2.45
N SER A 62 29.51 17.85 -2.80
CA SER A 62 28.36 18.53 -3.41
C SER A 62 27.08 17.72 -3.17
N MET A 63 25.92 18.38 -3.33
CA MET A 63 24.62 17.71 -3.33
C MET A 63 24.53 16.66 -4.44
N MET A 64 25.07 16.98 -5.63
CA MET A 64 25.11 16.07 -6.76
C MET A 64 25.91 14.80 -6.45
N SER A 65 27.05 14.91 -5.75
CA SER A 65 27.84 13.75 -5.33
C SER A 65 27.05 12.85 -4.38
N TYR A 66 26.31 13.44 -3.44
CA TYR A 66 25.43 12.68 -2.54
C TYR A 66 24.33 11.93 -3.31
N GLN A 67 23.66 12.62 -4.24
CA GLN A 67 22.63 12.04 -5.10
C GLN A 67 23.17 10.87 -5.93
N LEU A 68 24.37 11.01 -6.52
CA LEU A 68 25.02 9.94 -7.25
C LEU A 68 25.32 8.71 -6.38
N PHE A 69 25.78 8.90 -5.13
CA PHE A 69 26.00 7.78 -4.22
C PHE A 69 24.70 7.07 -3.88
N GLN A 70 23.64 7.82 -3.61
CA GLN A 70 22.30 7.27 -3.35
C GLN A 70 21.77 6.48 -4.54
N MET A 71 21.77 7.06 -5.73
CA MET A 71 21.27 6.43 -6.95
C MET A 71 22.09 5.20 -7.33
N LYS A 72 23.43 5.25 -7.20
CA LYS A 72 24.29 4.08 -7.45
C LYS A 72 24.00 2.94 -6.48
N LEU A 73 23.88 3.24 -5.19
CA LEU A 73 23.53 2.22 -4.18
C LEU A 73 22.13 1.64 -4.46
N GLN A 74 21.19 2.46 -4.91
CA GLN A 74 19.86 2.01 -5.30
C GLN A 74 19.90 0.99 -6.43
N LEU A 75 20.67 1.26 -7.49
CA LEU A 75 20.84 0.34 -8.61
C LEU A 75 21.45 -1.00 -8.17
N GLU A 76 22.51 -0.96 -7.37
CA GLU A 76 23.15 -2.21 -6.90
C GLU A 76 22.23 -3.03 -5.99
N LYS A 77 21.50 -2.37 -5.08
CA LYS A 77 20.49 -3.05 -4.26
C LYS A 77 19.40 -3.66 -5.13
N GLN A 78 18.87 -2.92 -6.11
CA GLN A 78 17.87 -3.45 -7.03
C GLN A 78 18.38 -4.69 -7.76
N ARG A 79 19.61 -4.69 -8.28
CA ARG A 79 20.23 -5.85 -8.95
C ARG A 79 20.30 -7.08 -8.03
N VAL A 80 20.68 -6.89 -6.77
CA VAL A 80 20.74 -7.98 -5.78
C VAL A 80 19.35 -8.55 -5.51
N PHE A 81 18.34 -7.69 -5.31
CA PHE A 81 16.96 -8.10 -5.06
C PHE A 81 16.36 -8.83 -6.26
N GLU A 82 16.61 -8.36 -7.48
CA GLU A 82 16.17 -9.06 -8.70
C GLU A 82 16.84 -10.42 -8.85
N ARG A 83 18.13 -10.53 -8.57
CA ARG A 83 18.84 -11.81 -8.60
C ARG A 83 18.30 -12.78 -7.55
N ALA A 84 18.05 -12.31 -6.33
CA ALA A 84 17.43 -13.10 -5.28
C ALA A 84 16.02 -13.57 -5.67
N ALA A 85 15.21 -12.69 -6.25
CA ALA A 85 13.87 -13.04 -6.74
C ALA A 85 13.92 -14.12 -7.83
N ARG A 86 14.88 -14.03 -8.77
CA ARG A 86 15.09 -15.06 -9.80
C ARG A 86 15.50 -16.40 -9.19
N ASP A 87 16.41 -16.40 -8.21
CA ASP A 87 16.85 -17.62 -7.52
C ASP A 87 15.67 -18.31 -6.80
N ILE A 88 14.87 -17.54 -6.05
CA ILE A 88 13.67 -18.02 -5.36
C ILE A 88 12.67 -18.62 -6.36
N ALA A 89 12.37 -17.90 -7.45
CA ALA A 89 11.42 -18.36 -8.47
C ALA A 89 11.92 -19.57 -9.27
N ASN A 90 13.24 -19.80 -9.32
CA ASN A 90 13.83 -20.99 -9.95
C ASN A 90 13.80 -22.19 -9.01
N LYS A 91 13.98 -21.99 -7.70
CA LYS A 91 13.89 -23.04 -6.69
C LYS A 91 12.49 -23.62 -6.56
N ASP A 92 11.46 -22.77 -6.64
CA ASP A 92 10.05 -23.18 -6.60
C ASP A 92 9.30 -22.62 -7.82
N PRO A 93 8.99 -23.45 -8.84
CA PRO A 93 8.27 -23.02 -10.03
C PRO A 93 6.88 -22.44 -9.75
N GLY A 94 6.25 -22.78 -8.61
CA GLY A 94 4.96 -22.26 -8.18
C GLY A 94 5.03 -20.92 -7.46
N SER A 95 6.22 -20.45 -7.08
CA SER A 95 6.38 -19.20 -6.33
C SER A 95 6.08 -17.97 -7.20
N ARG A 96 5.27 -17.07 -6.64
CA ARG A 96 5.03 -15.72 -7.15
C ARG A 96 5.81 -14.75 -6.27
N VAL A 97 6.87 -14.15 -6.81
CA VAL A 97 7.72 -13.22 -6.06
C VAL A 97 7.26 -11.79 -6.31
N LEU A 98 7.06 -11.03 -5.23
CA LEU A 98 6.69 -9.63 -5.30
C LEU A 98 7.77 -8.78 -4.60
N ILE A 99 8.47 -7.97 -5.39
CA ILE A 99 9.48 -7.03 -4.92
C ILE A 99 8.81 -5.68 -4.71
N ILE A 100 8.81 -5.20 -3.47
CA ILE A 100 8.32 -3.90 -3.06
C ILE A 100 9.51 -2.97 -2.83
N PHE A 101 9.56 -1.87 -3.58
CA PHE A 101 10.55 -0.82 -3.42
C PHE A 101 9.95 0.30 -2.58
N ASP A 102 10.49 0.54 -1.38
CA ASP A 102 10.22 1.77 -0.62
C ASP A 102 11.01 2.90 -1.28
N ARG A 103 10.31 3.64 -2.16
CA ARG A 103 10.87 4.55 -3.19
C ARG A 103 11.66 3.87 -4.30
N GLY A 104 11.43 4.31 -5.53
CA GLY A 104 12.10 3.81 -6.73
C GLY A 104 13.14 4.79 -7.27
N PHE A 105 13.80 4.45 -8.37
CA PHE A 105 14.93 5.23 -8.90
C PHE A 105 14.53 6.68 -9.24
N PHE A 106 13.32 6.88 -9.75
CA PHE A 106 12.82 8.21 -10.13
C PHE A 106 12.41 9.08 -8.93
N ASP A 107 12.30 8.54 -7.71
CA ASP A 107 12.10 9.38 -6.51
C ASP A 107 13.24 10.39 -6.33
N ASN A 108 14.47 10.04 -6.74
CA ASN A 108 15.63 10.95 -6.64
C ASN A 108 15.43 12.22 -7.49
N ARG A 109 14.69 12.14 -8.62
CA ARG A 109 14.40 13.29 -9.49
C ARG A 109 13.65 14.41 -8.77
N ALA A 110 12.90 14.09 -7.70
CA ALA A 110 12.20 15.11 -6.92
C ALA A 110 13.14 16.05 -6.13
N TYR A 111 14.40 15.66 -5.95
CA TYR A 111 15.41 16.35 -5.14
C TYR A 111 16.51 17.01 -5.97
N MET A 112 16.38 17.04 -7.30
CA MET A 112 17.36 17.63 -8.20
C MET A 112 16.67 18.32 -9.38
N THR A 113 17.42 19.18 -10.07
CA THR A 113 16.97 19.78 -11.32
C THR A 113 16.98 18.75 -12.46
N GLU A 114 16.26 19.04 -13.55
CA GLU A 114 16.26 18.15 -14.72
C GLU A 114 17.68 17.98 -15.29
N ALA A 115 18.48 19.05 -15.33
CA ALA A 115 19.86 19.00 -15.82
C ALA A 115 20.78 18.12 -14.94
N GLU A 116 20.63 18.20 -13.62
CA GLU A 116 21.35 17.33 -12.68
C GLU A 116 20.91 15.87 -12.84
N PHE A 117 19.62 15.61 -13.05
CA PHE A 117 19.12 14.25 -13.27
C PHE A 117 19.65 13.63 -14.56
N GLU A 118 19.66 14.37 -15.66
CA GLU A 118 20.27 13.92 -16.93
C GLU A 118 21.77 13.66 -16.78
N GLN A 119 22.47 14.53 -16.05
CA GLN A 119 23.88 14.31 -15.72
C GLN A 119 24.07 13.04 -14.89
N ALA A 120 23.18 12.77 -13.93
CA ALA A 120 23.25 11.56 -13.11
C ALA A 120 23.03 10.29 -13.93
N LEU A 121 22.04 10.29 -14.83
CA LEU A 121 21.78 9.19 -15.75
C LEU A 121 23.01 8.87 -16.61
N ALA A 122 23.64 9.90 -17.19
CA ALA A 122 24.84 9.74 -18.00
C ALA A 122 26.04 9.20 -17.19
N LEU A 123 26.24 9.67 -15.96
CA LEU A 123 27.33 9.21 -15.10
C LEU A 123 27.13 7.79 -14.58
N LEU A 124 25.88 7.34 -14.45
CA LEU A 124 25.52 6.00 -13.99
C LEU A 124 25.34 5.00 -15.13
N ASP A 125 25.43 5.46 -16.39
CA ASP A 125 25.18 4.66 -17.59
C ASP A 125 23.78 4.00 -17.56
N VAL A 126 22.77 4.81 -17.26
CA VAL A 126 21.37 4.39 -17.14
C VAL A 126 20.53 5.01 -18.24
N ASP A 127 19.89 4.16 -19.04
CA ASP A 127 18.84 4.60 -19.96
C ASP A 127 17.56 4.94 -19.19
N ARG A 128 17.00 6.12 -19.46
CA ARG A 128 15.82 6.63 -18.76
C ARG A 128 14.61 5.73 -18.98
N GLU A 129 14.33 5.36 -20.22
CA GLU A 129 13.12 4.63 -20.58
C GLU A 129 13.20 3.18 -20.09
N GLU A 130 14.36 2.53 -20.26
CA GLU A 130 14.62 1.19 -19.73
C GLU A 130 14.47 1.16 -18.21
N MET A 131 15.03 2.15 -17.51
CA MET A 131 14.93 2.22 -16.05
C MET A 131 13.50 2.45 -15.59
N LEU A 132 12.74 3.31 -16.29
CA LEU A 132 11.33 3.57 -15.99
C LEU A 132 10.50 2.30 -16.16
N LEU A 133 10.64 1.62 -17.30
CA LEU A 133 9.92 0.38 -17.63
C LEU A 133 10.46 -0.84 -16.88
N SER A 134 11.57 -0.70 -16.14
CA SER A 134 12.07 -1.76 -15.26
C SER A 134 11.13 -1.99 -14.07
N TYR A 135 10.27 -1.05 -13.71
CA TYR A 135 9.22 -1.27 -12.71
C TYR A 135 7.94 -1.73 -13.41
N ASP A 136 7.21 -2.69 -12.83
CA ASP A 136 5.95 -3.12 -13.43
C ASP A 136 4.79 -2.18 -13.03
N ALA A 137 4.85 -1.57 -11.84
CA ALA A 137 3.84 -0.63 -11.33
C ALA A 137 4.41 0.33 -10.29
N VAL A 138 3.82 1.52 -10.22
CA VAL A 138 4.18 2.57 -9.26
C VAL A 138 2.91 3.08 -8.60
N PHE A 139 2.86 2.98 -7.26
CA PHE A 139 1.75 3.49 -6.45
C PHE A 139 2.27 4.66 -5.59
N HIS A 140 1.76 5.85 -5.86
CA HIS A 140 2.04 7.05 -5.10
C HIS A 140 1.03 7.19 -3.97
N LEU A 141 1.50 7.15 -2.73
CA LEU A 141 0.70 7.49 -1.57
C LEU A 141 0.73 9.00 -1.37
N GLU A 142 -0.43 9.65 -1.45
CA GLU A 142 -0.49 11.10 -1.28
C GLU A 142 -0.11 11.53 0.15
N THR A 143 0.70 12.57 0.31
CA THR A 143 1.04 13.08 1.64
C THR A 143 -0.18 13.59 2.40
N THR A 144 -0.23 13.34 3.71
CA THR A 144 -1.23 13.96 4.59
C THR A 144 -1.08 15.48 4.64
N ALA A 145 0.07 16.05 4.23
CA ALA A 145 0.30 17.49 4.25
C ALA A 145 -0.67 18.30 3.37
N LYS A 146 -1.21 17.71 2.28
CA LYS A 146 -2.09 18.42 1.33
C LYS A 146 -3.52 18.62 1.84
N PHE A 147 -4.12 17.58 2.40
CA PHE A 147 -5.56 17.57 2.75
C PHE A 147 -5.83 17.18 4.21
N ALA A 148 -4.79 16.92 4.98
CA ALA A 148 -4.87 16.45 6.36
C ALA A 148 -3.70 16.98 7.21
N ALA A 149 -3.30 18.25 6.99
CA ALA A 149 -2.11 18.87 7.60
C ALA A 149 -2.11 18.78 9.14
N ALA A 150 -3.28 18.74 9.77
CA ALA A 150 -3.44 18.52 11.22
C ALA A 150 -2.84 17.19 11.73
N TYR A 151 -2.63 16.21 10.84
CA TYR A 151 -2.01 14.92 11.15
C TYR A 151 -0.56 14.81 10.63
N TYR A 152 0.01 15.88 10.07
CA TYR A 152 1.39 15.90 9.63
C TYR A 152 2.32 16.00 10.84
N GLY A 153 3.27 15.07 10.97
CA GLY A 153 4.25 15.04 12.07
C GLY A 153 3.76 14.46 13.41
N THR A 154 2.48 14.10 13.55
CA THR A 154 1.93 13.60 14.83
C THR A 154 2.25 12.14 15.14
N ALA A 155 2.64 11.35 14.13
CA ALA A 155 2.86 9.89 14.27
C ALA A 155 4.33 9.48 14.45
N THR A 156 5.29 10.38 14.23
CA THR A 156 6.72 10.06 14.35
C THR A 156 7.40 11.19 15.10
N ASN A 157 7.97 10.91 16.28
CA ASN A 157 8.83 11.80 17.07
C ASN A 157 10.13 12.22 16.34
N ALA A 158 10.21 12.05 15.03
CA ALA A 158 11.26 12.58 14.19
C ALA A 158 10.92 14.04 13.89
N ILE A 159 11.70 14.97 14.44
CA ILE A 159 11.79 16.34 13.94
C ILE A 159 12.08 16.22 12.45
N ARG A 160 11.09 16.56 11.61
CA ARG A 160 11.27 16.65 10.18
C ARG A 160 11.73 18.05 9.86
N ASP A 161 12.65 18.15 8.91
CA ASP A 161 13.22 19.43 8.51
C ASP A 161 12.22 20.22 7.64
N GLU A 162 11.24 19.54 7.03
CA GLU A 162 10.32 20.14 6.06
C GLU A 162 8.96 20.59 6.65
N SER A 163 8.51 21.79 6.26
CA SER A 163 7.15 22.29 6.56
C SER A 163 6.06 21.48 5.83
N PRO A 164 4.78 21.58 6.24
CA PRO A 164 3.68 20.97 5.49
C PRO A 164 3.62 21.41 4.02
N GLU A 165 3.89 22.69 3.74
CA GLU A 165 3.93 23.23 2.37
C GLU A 165 5.09 22.65 1.56
N GLU A 166 6.27 22.54 2.17
CA GLU A 166 7.44 21.92 1.55
C GLU A 166 7.21 20.44 1.26
N ALA A 167 6.56 19.72 2.19
CA ALA A 167 6.18 18.32 2.01
C ALA A 167 5.14 18.13 0.90
N ALA A 168 4.17 19.05 0.77
CA ALA A 168 3.19 19.05 -0.30
C ALA A 168 3.84 19.33 -1.67
N ALA A 169 4.73 20.32 -1.74
CA ALA A 169 5.47 20.64 -2.97
C ALA A 169 6.41 19.49 -3.38
N LEU A 170 7.04 18.81 -2.42
CA LEU A 170 7.86 17.64 -2.67
C LEU A 170 7.01 16.46 -3.19
N ASP A 171 5.81 16.27 -2.65
CA ASP A 171 4.86 15.26 -3.13
C ASP A 171 4.49 15.48 -4.61
N ASP A 172 4.24 16.73 -5.02
CA ASP A 172 4.00 17.10 -6.43
C ASP A 172 5.20 16.84 -7.33
N ARG A 173 6.43 17.06 -6.84
CA ARG A 173 7.64 16.73 -7.60
C ARG A 173 7.79 15.22 -7.79
N VAL A 174 7.46 14.43 -6.77
CA VAL A 174 7.47 12.96 -6.87
C VAL A 174 6.43 12.48 -7.88
N ILE A 175 5.21 13.02 -7.87
CA ILE A 175 4.20 12.73 -8.90
C ILE A 175 4.74 13.04 -10.30
N ASN A 176 5.35 14.23 -10.47
CA ASN A 176 5.92 14.64 -11.75
C ASN A 176 7.08 13.75 -12.20
N ALA A 177 7.83 13.16 -11.27
CA ALA A 177 8.93 12.25 -11.59
C ALA A 177 8.42 10.92 -12.17
N TRP A 178 7.24 10.47 -11.77
CA TRP A 178 6.69 9.16 -12.11
C TRP A 178 5.53 9.18 -13.12
N LYS A 179 4.98 10.36 -13.45
CA LYS A 179 3.79 10.49 -14.33
C LYS A 179 3.91 9.84 -15.72
N GLU A 180 5.15 9.64 -16.18
CA GLU A 180 5.44 9.00 -17.48
C GLU A 180 5.41 7.48 -17.41
N HIS A 181 5.35 6.88 -16.21
CA HIS A 181 5.28 5.43 -16.05
C HIS A 181 3.91 4.89 -16.51
N PRO A 182 3.85 3.86 -17.38
CA PRO A 182 2.59 3.36 -17.94
C PRO A 182 1.56 2.91 -16.91
N TYR A 183 2.04 2.36 -15.80
CA TYR A 183 1.21 1.96 -14.66
C TYR A 183 1.54 2.81 -13.43
N PHE A 184 1.16 4.08 -13.47
CA PHE A 184 1.25 5.00 -12.33
C PHE A 184 -0.15 5.19 -11.71
N ARG A 185 -0.28 5.02 -10.40
CA ARG A 185 -1.54 5.23 -9.66
C ARG A 185 -1.31 6.09 -8.43
N VAL A 186 -2.16 7.09 -8.25
CA VAL A 186 -2.18 7.95 -7.06
C VAL A 186 -3.25 7.43 -6.09
N ILE A 187 -2.86 7.20 -4.84
CA ILE A 187 -3.73 6.79 -3.75
C ILE A 187 -3.96 8.00 -2.85
N GLU A 188 -5.08 8.66 -3.08
CA GLU A 188 -5.51 9.90 -2.44
C GLU A 188 -5.92 9.68 -0.98
N ASN A 189 -5.83 10.73 -0.16
CA ASN A 189 -6.21 10.66 1.25
C ASN A 189 -7.61 11.27 1.50
N LEU A 190 -8.65 10.77 0.83
CA LEU A 190 -10.00 11.37 0.86
C LEU A 190 -10.86 10.95 2.07
N ASN A 191 -10.91 9.64 2.38
CA ASN A 191 -11.85 9.09 3.35
C ASN A 191 -11.19 8.61 4.65
N GLY A 192 -9.96 9.08 4.89
CA GLY A 192 -9.16 8.69 6.06
C GLY A 192 -8.16 7.57 5.76
N PHE A 193 -7.28 7.36 6.74
CA PHE A 193 -6.07 6.57 6.55
C PHE A 193 -6.32 5.09 6.26
N GLU A 194 -7.31 4.48 6.92
CA GLU A 194 -7.61 3.06 6.73
C GLU A 194 -8.20 2.79 5.33
N ASP A 195 -9.07 3.67 4.84
CA ASP A 195 -9.62 3.58 3.48
C ASP A 195 -8.54 3.79 2.42
N LYS A 196 -7.60 4.70 2.67
CA LYS A 196 -6.41 4.86 1.84
C LYS A 196 -5.61 3.56 1.73
N MET A 197 -5.38 2.87 2.85
CA MET A 197 -4.67 1.57 2.85
C MET A 197 -5.48 0.49 2.13
N ARG A 198 -6.81 0.44 2.33
CA ARG A 198 -7.69 -0.47 1.58
C ARG A 198 -7.63 -0.20 0.08
N HIS A 199 -7.62 1.06 -0.34
CA HIS A 199 -7.51 1.45 -1.74
C HIS A 199 -6.17 1.02 -2.34
N LEU A 200 -5.05 1.26 -1.64
CA LEU A 200 -3.73 0.76 -2.05
C LEU A 200 -3.74 -0.75 -2.30
N ILE A 201 -4.29 -1.53 -1.37
CA ILE A 201 -4.34 -3.00 -1.49
C ILE A 201 -5.24 -3.43 -2.66
N ALA A 202 -6.39 -2.77 -2.85
CA ALA A 202 -7.29 -3.06 -3.95
C ALA A 202 -6.64 -2.78 -5.32
N GLU A 203 -5.91 -1.67 -5.46
CA GLU A 203 -5.19 -1.31 -6.68
C GLU A 203 -4.04 -2.29 -6.97
N ILE A 204 -3.26 -2.69 -5.97
CA ILE A 204 -2.21 -3.69 -6.15
C ILE A 204 -2.82 -5.05 -6.53
N ALA A 205 -3.91 -5.47 -5.89
CA ALA A 205 -4.58 -6.73 -6.24
C ALA A 205 -5.12 -6.70 -7.68
N SER A 206 -5.74 -5.58 -8.08
CA SER A 206 -6.21 -5.38 -9.45
C SER A 206 -5.06 -5.43 -10.46
N PHE A 207 -3.93 -4.79 -10.15
CA PHE A 207 -2.71 -4.84 -10.97
C PHE A 207 -2.18 -6.27 -11.13
N LEU A 208 -2.14 -7.04 -10.04
CA LEU A 208 -1.67 -8.43 -10.05
C LEU A 208 -2.67 -9.40 -10.72
N GLY A 209 -3.89 -8.95 -11.02
CA GLY A 209 -4.96 -9.78 -11.54
C GLY A 209 -5.54 -10.75 -10.49
N ASP A 210 -5.27 -10.50 -9.22
CA ASP A 210 -5.90 -11.23 -8.12
C ASP A 210 -7.30 -10.65 -7.87
N PRO A 211 -8.29 -11.47 -7.48
CA PRO A 211 -9.57 -10.94 -7.05
C PRO A 211 -9.32 -9.97 -5.89
N ALA A 212 -9.80 -8.73 -6.02
CA ALA A 212 -9.68 -7.71 -4.99
C ALA A 212 -10.03 -8.35 -3.64
N PRO A 213 -9.18 -8.21 -2.60
CA PRO A 213 -9.37 -8.93 -1.35
C PRO A 213 -10.76 -8.60 -0.82
N PHE A 214 -11.66 -9.57 -0.94
CA PHE A 214 -12.98 -9.51 -0.35
C PHE A 214 -12.80 -9.09 1.10
N GLU A 215 -13.53 -8.07 1.52
CA GLU A 215 -13.60 -7.57 2.88
C GLU A 215 -13.51 -8.76 3.86
N ILE A 216 -12.33 -8.97 4.47
CA ILE A 216 -12.07 -10.15 5.29
C ILE A 216 -12.86 -9.96 6.58
N ARG A 217 -14.11 -10.43 6.60
CA ARG A 217 -14.85 -10.66 7.84
C ARG A 217 -14.13 -11.75 8.62
N ARG A 218 -13.20 -11.35 9.48
CA ARG A 218 -12.56 -12.25 10.44
C ARG A 218 -13.63 -12.70 11.43
N ARG A 219 -14.04 -13.96 11.34
CA ARG A 219 -14.78 -14.63 12.41
C ARG A 219 -13.75 -15.08 13.44
N LEU A 220 -13.67 -14.36 14.54
CA LEU A 220 -12.84 -14.77 15.68
C LEU A 220 -13.68 -15.70 16.55
N LEU A 221 -13.12 -16.87 16.87
CA LEU A 221 -13.66 -17.69 17.95
C LEU A 221 -13.29 -16.97 19.25
N ILE A 222 -14.30 -16.43 19.94
CA ILE A 222 -14.15 -15.84 21.27
C ILE A 222 -14.77 -16.77 22.29
N ASP A 223 -14.19 -16.84 23.49
CA ASP A 223 -14.91 -17.38 24.63
C ASP A 223 -16.13 -16.49 24.89
N LYS A 224 -17.26 -17.13 25.22
CA LYS A 224 -18.51 -16.41 25.45
C LYS A 224 -18.27 -15.40 26.59
N PRO A 225 -18.36 -14.08 26.33
CA PRO A 225 -18.13 -13.09 27.36
C PRO A 225 -19.21 -13.17 28.42
N ASP A 226 -18.85 -12.83 29.66
CA ASP A 226 -19.81 -12.68 30.75
C ASP A 226 -20.75 -11.49 30.43
N PRO A 227 -22.07 -11.72 30.31
CA PRO A 227 -23.03 -10.67 30.02
C PRO A 227 -23.01 -9.52 31.02
N SER A 228 -22.70 -9.79 32.29
CA SER A 228 -22.68 -8.77 33.35
C SER A 228 -21.58 -7.73 33.14
N VAL A 229 -20.43 -8.15 32.61
CA VAL A 229 -19.31 -7.27 32.26
C VAL A 229 -19.68 -6.37 31.08
N LEU A 230 -20.43 -6.90 30.10
CA LEU A 230 -20.88 -6.14 28.93
C LEU A 230 -21.96 -5.11 29.30
N GLU A 231 -22.88 -5.45 30.19
CA GLU A 231 -23.95 -4.55 30.64
C GLU A 231 -23.42 -3.39 31.50
N ALA A 232 -22.24 -3.54 32.12
CA ALA A 232 -21.57 -2.48 32.88
C ALA A 232 -20.86 -1.41 32.01
N PHE A 233 -20.70 -1.64 30.71
CA PHE A 233 -20.05 -0.66 29.82
C PHE A 233 -20.94 0.56 29.56
N PRO A 234 -20.39 1.80 29.68
CA PRO A 234 -21.12 3.00 29.31
C PRO A 234 -21.53 2.95 27.83
N GLY A 235 -22.83 3.08 27.55
CA GLY A 235 -23.38 3.00 26.19
C GLY A 235 -23.72 1.58 25.72
N CYS A 236 -23.74 0.58 26.61
CA CYS A 236 -24.28 -0.74 26.29
C CYS A 236 -25.80 -0.65 26.04
N HIS A 237 -26.24 -1.20 24.91
CA HIS A 237 -27.64 -1.28 24.56
C HIS A 237 -28.02 -2.73 24.24
N ARG A 238 -29.00 -3.25 24.98
CA ARG A 238 -29.55 -4.58 24.75
C ARG A 238 -30.63 -4.53 23.68
N PHE A 239 -30.58 -5.48 22.76
CA PHE A 239 -31.60 -5.67 21.75
C PHE A 239 -32.01 -7.14 21.71
N GLU A 240 -33.30 -7.39 21.60
CA GLU A 240 -33.83 -8.71 21.26
C GLU A 240 -33.98 -8.78 19.75
N ILE A 241 -33.44 -9.85 19.15
CA ILE A 241 -33.53 -10.09 17.72
C ILE A 241 -34.28 -11.40 17.51
N GLU A 242 -35.38 -11.32 16.77
CA GLU A 242 -36.10 -12.49 16.27
C GLU A 242 -35.93 -12.53 14.75
N GLN A 243 -35.63 -13.71 14.21
CA GLN A 243 -35.49 -13.89 12.77
C GLN A 243 -36.34 -15.05 12.30
N VAL A 244 -37.29 -14.75 11.41
CA VAL A 244 -38.21 -15.72 10.81
C VAL A 244 -37.85 -15.89 9.35
N TYR A 245 -37.61 -17.13 8.94
CA TYR A 245 -37.42 -17.50 7.55
C TYR A 245 -38.78 -17.83 6.93
N LEU A 246 -39.12 -17.16 5.84
CA LEU A 246 -40.37 -17.38 5.13
C LEU A 246 -40.21 -18.48 4.09
N LEU A 247 -41.30 -19.15 3.76
CA LEU A 247 -41.34 -20.07 2.62
C LEU A 247 -41.07 -19.26 1.35
N ALA A 248 -40.05 -19.67 0.61
CA ALA A 248 -39.58 -19.01 -0.59
C ALA A 248 -39.19 -20.05 -1.67
N PRO A 249 -39.15 -19.66 -2.95
CA PRO A 249 -38.65 -20.51 -4.03
C PRO A 249 -37.22 -21.04 -3.77
N PRO A 250 -36.79 -22.14 -4.42
CA PRO A 250 -35.48 -22.77 -4.15
C PRO A 250 -34.27 -21.85 -4.36
N ASP A 251 -34.41 -20.84 -5.20
CA ASP A 251 -33.39 -19.85 -5.56
C ASP A 251 -33.47 -18.56 -4.72
N GLU A 252 -34.38 -18.48 -3.74
CA GLU A 252 -34.60 -17.28 -2.94
C GLU A 252 -34.66 -17.59 -1.44
N GLU A 253 -33.92 -16.82 -0.64
CA GLU A 253 -34.08 -16.76 0.82
C GLU A 253 -34.83 -15.48 1.16
N ILE A 254 -36.04 -15.63 1.72
CA ILE A 254 -36.79 -14.51 2.27
C ILE A 254 -36.79 -14.63 3.78
N ARG A 255 -36.39 -13.56 4.48
CA ARG A 255 -36.41 -13.51 5.94
C ARG A 255 -36.89 -12.17 6.46
N VAL A 256 -37.63 -12.21 7.56
CA VAL A 256 -38.01 -11.04 8.35
C VAL A 256 -37.22 -11.07 9.64
N ARG A 257 -36.50 -9.98 9.92
CA ARG A 257 -35.80 -9.78 11.19
C ARG A 257 -36.50 -8.69 11.98
N MET A 258 -36.96 -9.01 13.18
CA MET A 258 -37.41 -8.05 14.18
C MET A 258 -36.23 -7.69 15.08
N ARG A 259 -36.03 -6.39 15.35
CA ARG A 259 -35.12 -5.90 16.40
C ARG A 259 -35.94 -5.06 17.38
N ARG A 260 -36.01 -5.51 18.63
CA ARG A 260 -36.67 -4.80 19.73
C ARG A 260 -35.60 -4.20 20.64
N GLY A 261 -35.66 -2.89 20.84
CA GLY A 261 -34.83 -2.16 21.80
C GLY A 261 -35.69 -1.28 22.71
N ALA A 262 -35.05 -0.48 23.57
CA ALA A 262 -35.74 0.41 24.51
C ALA A 262 -36.66 1.44 23.82
N ASN A 263 -36.32 1.87 22.61
CA ASN A 263 -37.04 2.92 21.87
C ASN A 263 -38.06 2.38 20.85
N GLY A 264 -38.38 1.09 20.90
CA GLY A 264 -39.40 0.47 20.05
C GLY A 264 -38.91 -0.74 19.24
N VAL A 265 -39.73 -1.15 18.27
CA VAL A 265 -39.52 -2.34 17.45
C VAL A 265 -39.32 -1.93 15.99
N VAL A 266 -38.29 -2.45 15.34
CA VAL A 266 -38.00 -2.25 13.92
C VAL A 266 -38.00 -3.59 13.20
N TYR A 267 -38.61 -3.63 12.02
CA TYR A 267 -38.67 -4.82 11.16
C TYR A 267 -37.85 -4.61 9.88
N TYR A 268 -37.10 -5.63 9.51
CA TYR A 268 -36.29 -5.66 8.29
C TYR A 268 -36.70 -6.88 7.44
N LEU A 269 -37.17 -6.64 6.22
CA LEU A 269 -37.38 -7.69 5.22
C LEU A 269 -36.12 -7.80 4.36
N THR A 270 -35.55 -8.99 4.29
CA THR A 270 -34.42 -9.30 3.38
C THR A 270 -34.87 -10.36 2.38
N ARG A 271 -34.59 -10.11 1.11
CA ARG A 271 -34.71 -11.09 0.02
C ARG A 271 -33.35 -11.29 -0.60
N LYS A 272 -32.88 -12.53 -0.66
CA LYS A 272 -31.58 -12.87 -1.23
C LYS A 272 -31.78 -13.94 -2.29
N LYS A 273 -31.46 -13.62 -3.55
CA LYS A 273 -31.40 -14.62 -4.61
C LYS A 273 -30.05 -15.34 -4.58
N GLY A 274 -30.07 -16.66 -4.55
CA GLY A 274 -28.88 -17.48 -4.76
C GLY A 274 -28.44 -17.41 -6.23
N PRO A 275 -27.19 -17.79 -6.56
CA PRO A 275 -26.84 -18.05 -7.95
C PRO A 275 -27.76 -19.16 -8.48
N ALA A 276 -28.31 -18.97 -9.69
CA ALA A 276 -29.06 -20.02 -10.38
C ALA A 276 -28.16 -21.26 -10.47
N GLY A 277 -28.67 -22.38 -9.95
CA GLY A 277 -27.97 -23.67 -9.99
C GLY A 277 -27.75 -24.17 -11.41
#